data_AF-A0AAV9ZPA0-F1
#
_entry.id   AF-A0AAV9ZPA0-F1
#
_cell.length_a   1.000
_cell.length_b   1.000
_cell.length_c   1.000
_cell.angle_alpha   90.00
_cell.angle_beta   90.00
_cell.angle_gamma   90.00
#
_symmetry.space_group_name_H-M   'P 1'
#
loop_
_entity.id
_entity.type
_entity.pdbx_description
1 polymer ?
#
loop_
_entity_poly.entity_id
_entity_poly.type
_entity_poly.pdbx_seq_one_letter_code
_entity_poly.pdbx_strand_id
1 'polypeptide(L)'
;MDHILTKCQENGQQQIWNLASDLWLRKTKQPLRPLIGKIMACALIKRGSKPGTTDKGTSRLYRILVSESAHLIWQLRSERRIQGKDPASEREISMRWAKAINLRLELDKEMADKHKWGRKATP
;
A
#
# COMPACT_ATOMS: atom_id res chain seq x y z
N MET A 1 -12.84 -9.70 -7.31
CA MET A 1 -11.89 -8.74 -6.69
C MET A 1 -11.68 -9.05 -5.21
N ASP A 2 -12.72 -9.08 -4.36
CA ASP A 2 -12.58 -9.37 -2.92
C ASP A 2 -11.73 -10.61 -2.63
N HIS A 3 -12.11 -11.78 -3.17
CA HIS A 3 -11.35 -13.01 -2.95
C HIS A 3 -9.87 -12.92 -3.33
N ILE A 4 -9.54 -12.24 -4.43
CA ILE A 4 -8.15 -12.14 -4.92
C ILE A 4 -7.32 -11.21 -4.03
N LEU A 5 -7.94 -10.18 -3.47
CA LEU A 5 -7.26 -9.17 -2.67
C LEU A 5 -7.18 -9.55 -1.19
N THR A 6 -8.12 -10.36 -0.68
CA THR A 6 -8.26 -10.60 0.76
C THR A 6 -8.23 -12.08 1.17
N LYS A 7 -8.47 -13.06 0.26
CA LYS A 7 -8.68 -14.48 0.62
C LYS A 7 -7.79 -15.51 -0.11
N CYS A 8 -7.28 -15.20 -1.29
CA CYS A 8 -6.48 -16.12 -2.11
C CYS A 8 -5.01 -16.28 -1.65
N GLN A 9 -4.68 -17.41 -1.05
CA GLN A 9 -3.33 -17.71 -0.54
C GLN A 9 -2.27 -17.83 -1.65
N GLU A 10 -2.63 -18.31 -2.83
CA GLU A 10 -1.69 -18.57 -3.95
C GLU A 10 -1.10 -17.31 -4.62
N ASN A 11 -1.56 -16.11 -4.26
CA ASN A 11 -1.11 -14.85 -4.88
C ASN A 11 -0.06 -14.08 -4.07
N GLY A 12 0.44 -14.63 -2.95
CA GLY A 12 1.34 -13.90 -2.06
C GLY A 12 0.68 -12.73 -1.32
N GLN A 13 -0.66 -12.63 -1.39
CA GLN A 13 -1.42 -11.52 -0.79
C GLN A 13 -1.19 -11.41 0.72
N GLN A 14 -1.05 -12.55 1.42
CA GLN A 14 -0.95 -12.58 2.88
C GLN A 14 0.36 -11.92 3.29
N GLN A 15 1.43 -12.25 2.59
CA GLN A 15 2.75 -11.67 2.82
C GLN A 15 2.74 -10.17 2.55
N ILE A 16 2.14 -9.72 1.45
CA ILE A 16 2.02 -8.30 1.12
C ILE A 16 1.24 -7.54 2.21
N TRP A 17 0.12 -8.10 2.67
CA TRP A 17 -0.66 -7.47 3.74
C TRP A 17 0.04 -7.51 5.10
N ASN A 18 0.84 -8.53 5.38
CA ASN A 18 1.68 -8.57 6.58
C ASN A 18 2.72 -7.46 6.54
N LEU A 19 3.45 -7.30 5.42
CA LEU A 19 4.44 -6.22 5.24
C LEU A 19 3.81 -4.83 5.39
N ALA A 20 2.64 -4.61 4.76
CA ALA A 20 1.91 -3.35 4.88
C ALA A 20 1.42 -3.09 6.31
N SER A 21 0.94 -4.13 7.00
CA SER A 21 0.47 -4.04 8.38
C SER A 21 1.62 -3.75 9.34
N ASP A 22 2.78 -4.36 9.14
CA ASP A 22 3.97 -4.13 9.96
C ASP A 22 4.46 -2.70 9.83
N LEU A 23 4.56 -2.16 8.62
CA LEU A 23 4.97 -0.77 8.40
C LEU A 23 3.95 0.19 9.04
N TRP A 24 2.66 -0.05 8.82
CA TRP A 24 1.59 0.77 9.37
C TRP A 24 1.57 0.76 10.91
N LEU A 25 1.77 -0.42 11.51
CA LEU A 25 1.81 -0.59 12.96
C LEU A 25 3.01 0.13 13.57
N ARG A 26 4.19 0.02 12.96
CA ARG A 26 5.40 0.74 13.41
C ARG A 26 5.19 2.26 13.41
N LYS A 27 4.46 2.79 12.41
CA LYS A 27 4.24 4.24 12.28
C LYS A 27 3.13 4.78 13.18
N THR A 28 2.01 4.07 13.29
CA THR A 28 0.77 4.59 13.89
C THR A 28 0.32 3.87 15.15
N LYS A 29 0.94 2.73 15.48
CA LYS A 29 0.53 1.81 16.56
C LYS A 29 -0.92 1.32 16.43
N GLN A 30 -1.49 1.38 15.22
CA GLN A 30 -2.85 0.94 14.93
C GLN A 30 -2.83 -0.24 13.95
N PRO A 31 -3.81 -1.16 14.01
CA PRO A 31 -3.89 -2.26 13.06
C PRO A 31 -4.33 -1.77 11.67
N LEU A 32 -3.68 -2.30 10.63
CA LEU A 32 -4.16 -2.19 9.25
C LEU A 32 -5.10 -3.37 8.97
N ARG A 33 -6.33 -3.11 8.53
CA ARG A 33 -7.28 -4.17 8.14
C ARG A 33 -7.61 -4.05 6.65
N PRO A 34 -7.15 -4.99 5.81
CA PRO A 34 -7.41 -4.97 4.37
C PRO A 34 -8.81 -5.52 4.07
N LEU A 35 -9.84 -4.74 4.41
CA LEU A 35 -11.21 -5.02 3.99
C LEU A 35 -11.43 -4.47 2.58
N ILE A 36 -12.15 -5.18 1.72
CA ILE A 36 -12.39 -4.73 0.34
C ILE A 36 -12.98 -3.32 0.28
N GLY A 37 -13.94 -2.99 1.15
CA GLY A 37 -14.50 -1.64 1.23
C GLY A 37 -13.46 -0.58 1.59
N LYS A 38 -12.49 -0.91 2.46
CA LYS A 38 -11.39 0.00 2.82
C LYS A 38 -10.36 0.13 1.71
N ILE A 39 -10.11 -0.94 0.96
CA ILE A 39 -9.22 -0.91 -0.21
C ILE A 39 -9.82 -0.01 -1.28
N MET A 40 -11.10 -0.19 -1.60
CA MET A 40 -11.81 0.63 -2.59
C MET A 40 -11.91 2.09 -2.16
N ALA A 41 -12.15 2.35 -0.87
CA ALA A 41 -12.25 3.70 -0.33
C ALA A 41 -10.91 4.28 0.15
N CYS A 42 -9.76 3.65 -0.13
CA CYS A 42 -8.48 4.02 0.49
C CYS A 42 -8.08 5.49 0.24
N ALA A 43 -8.48 6.06 -0.89
CA ALA A 43 -8.24 7.46 -1.23
C ALA A 43 -9.08 8.45 -0.42
N LEU A 44 -10.19 8.01 0.16
CA LEU A 44 -11.14 8.83 0.93
C LEU A 44 -10.95 8.71 2.44
N ILE A 45 -10.30 7.63 2.90
CA ILE A 45 -10.12 7.35 4.33
C ILE A 45 -9.09 8.31 4.92
N LYS A 46 -9.55 9.15 5.86
CA LYS A 46 -8.69 10.01 6.67
C LYS A 46 -8.20 9.25 7.89
N ARG A 47 -6.90 9.29 8.14
CA ARG A 47 -6.23 8.62 9.27
C ARG A 47 -5.32 9.60 9.98
N GLY A 48 -5.23 9.46 11.29
CA GLY A 48 -4.27 10.16 12.13
C GLY A 48 -3.28 9.19 12.76
N SER A 49 -2.12 9.72 13.12
CA SER A 49 -1.11 9.02 13.92
C SER A 49 -1.67 8.49 15.24
N LYS A 50 -2.66 9.19 15.84
CA LYS A 50 -3.37 8.77 17.04
C LYS A 50 -4.83 8.40 16.72
N PRO A 51 -5.47 7.53 17.53
CA PRO A 51 -6.89 7.26 17.42
C PRO A 51 -7.70 8.56 17.51
N GLY A 52 -8.69 8.73 16.62
CA GLY A 52 -9.56 9.91 16.60
C GLY A 52 -8.93 11.17 15.99
N THR A 53 -7.64 11.17 15.63
CA THR A 53 -7.03 12.30 14.92
C THR A 53 -7.03 12.08 13.41
N THR A 54 -6.85 13.17 12.67
CA THR A 54 -6.64 13.13 11.22
C THR A 54 -5.41 13.95 10.88
N ASP A 55 -4.44 13.34 10.21
CA ASP A 55 -3.29 14.08 9.69
C ASP A 55 -3.06 13.72 8.21
N LYS A 56 -2.68 14.74 7.42
CA LYS A 56 -2.57 14.60 5.96
C LYS A 56 -1.48 13.58 5.60
N GLY A 57 -0.34 13.59 6.29
CA GLY A 57 0.78 12.69 6.03
C GLY A 57 0.43 11.22 6.27
N THR A 58 -0.16 10.89 7.41
CA THR A 58 -0.62 9.53 7.73
C THR A 58 -1.75 9.09 6.82
N SER A 59 -2.65 9.99 6.41
CA SER A 59 -3.69 9.68 5.42
C SER A 59 -3.08 9.35 4.05
N ARG A 60 -2.07 10.13 3.60
CA ARG A 60 -1.33 9.84 2.37
C ARG A 60 -0.57 8.52 2.45
N LEU A 61 0.13 8.27 3.56
CA LEU A 61 0.81 7.00 3.81
C LEU A 61 -0.17 5.82 3.76
N TYR A 62 -1.33 5.94 4.40
CA TYR A 62 -2.38 4.91 4.35
C TYR A 62 -2.81 4.63 2.92
N ARG A 63 -3.09 5.68 2.15
CA ARG A 63 -3.47 5.57 0.74
C ARG A 63 -2.38 4.86 -0.07
N ILE A 64 -1.12 5.25 0.08
CA ILE A 64 0.02 4.63 -0.63
C ILE A 64 0.12 3.15 -0.26
N LEU A 65 0.18 2.82 1.02
CA LEU A 65 0.33 1.44 1.47
C LEU A 65 -0.79 0.55 0.94
N VAL A 66 -2.05 0.99 1.02
CA VAL A 66 -3.19 0.17 0.63
C VAL A 66 -3.28 0.03 -0.89
N SER A 67 -3.10 1.13 -1.64
CA SER A 67 -3.22 1.10 -3.11
C SER A 67 -2.08 0.34 -3.78
N GLU A 68 -0.83 0.59 -3.39
CA GLU A 68 0.34 -0.10 -3.98
C GLU A 68 0.34 -1.60 -3.61
N SER A 69 -0.07 -1.95 -2.38
CA SER A 69 -0.21 -3.36 -1.98
C SER A 69 -1.29 -4.07 -2.79
N ALA A 70 -2.46 -3.45 -2.97
CA ALA A 70 -3.54 -4.03 -3.77
C ALA A 70 -3.15 -4.16 -5.25
N HIS A 71 -2.43 -3.17 -5.79
CA HIS A 71 -1.92 -3.19 -7.15
C HIS A 71 -0.91 -4.33 -7.36
N LEU A 72 0.05 -4.50 -6.44
CA LEU A 72 1.03 -5.58 -6.52
C LEU A 72 0.37 -6.96 -6.47
N ILE A 73 -0.63 -7.16 -5.59
CA ILE A 73 -1.40 -8.42 -5.54
C ILE A 73 -2.05 -8.70 -6.90
N TRP A 74 -2.68 -7.68 -7.49
CA TRP A 74 -3.29 -7.82 -8.81
C TRP A 74 -2.26 -8.15 -9.90
N GLN A 75 -1.09 -7.50 -9.85
CA GLN A 75 0.00 -7.73 -10.79
C GLN A 75 0.53 -9.16 -10.70
N LEU A 76 0.86 -9.66 -9.50
CA LEU A 76 1.33 -11.04 -9.29
C LEU A 76 0.32 -12.08 -9.80
N ARG A 77 -0.98 -11.84 -9.52
CA ARG A 77 -2.06 -12.68 -10.04
C ARG A 77 -2.11 -12.69 -11.57
N SER A 78 -1.90 -11.53 -12.20
CA SER A 78 -1.94 -11.38 -13.66
C SER A 78 -0.71 -12.02 -14.33
N GLU A 79 0.48 -11.86 -13.75
CA GLU A 79 1.70 -12.53 -14.19
C GLU A 79 1.53 -14.05 -14.20
N ARG A 80 0.98 -14.62 -13.12
CA ARG A 80 0.69 -16.05 -13.05
C ARG A 80 -0.38 -16.50 -14.03
N ARG A 81 -1.54 -15.84 -14.03
CA ARG A 81 -2.72 -16.32 -14.78
C ARG A 81 -2.72 -15.98 -16.27
N ILE A 82 -2.10 -14.87 -16.66
CA ILE A 82 -2.15 -14.37 -18.04
C ILE A 82 -0.81 -14.62 -18.74
N GLN A 83 0.30 -14.41 -18.04
CA GLN A 83 1.64 -14.58 -18.62
C GLN A 83 2.22 -15.98 -18.38
N GLY A 84 1.52 -16.85 -17.63
CA GLY A 84 1.96 -18.22 -17.34
C GLY A 84 3.25 -18.30 -16.53
N LYS A 85 3.59 -17.24 -15.79
CA LYS A 85 4.79 -17.23 -14.94
C LYS A 85 4.57 -18.07 -13.68
N ASP A 86 5.66 -18.67 -13.20
CA ASP A 86 5.65 -19.33 -11.90
C ASP A 86 5.32 -18.35 -10.76
N PRO A 87 4.74 -18.84 -9.65
CA PRO A 87 4.50 -18.01 -8.48
C PRO A 87 5.80 -17.36 -7.98
N ALA A 88 5.74 -16.05 -7.72
CA ALA A 88 6.86 -15.32 -7.16
C ALA A 88 7.26 -15.88 -5.78
N SER A 89 8.55 -15.97 -5.52
CA SER A 89 9.06 -16.39 -4.21
C SER A 89 8.75 -15.34 -3.13
N GLU A 90 8.75 -15.76 -1.85
CA GLU A 90 8.54 -14.82 -0.74
C GLU A 90 9.56 -13.68 -0.71
N ARG A 91 10.83 -13.99 -1.04
CA ARG A 91 11.90 -12.99 -1.13
C ARG A 91 11.60 -11.99 -2.23
N GLU A 92 11.19 -12.47 -3.38
CA GLU A 92 10.84 -11.63 -4.53
C GLU A 92 9.63 -10.73 -4.23
N ILE A 93 8.58 -11.27 -3.61
CA ILE A 93 7.42 -10.50 -3.18
C ILE A 93 7.85 -9.36 -2.26
N SER A 94 8.69 -9.64 -1.26
CA SER A 94 9.18 -8.64 -0.32
C SER A 94 9.99 -7.53 -1.01
N MET A 95 10.90 -7.90 -1.91
CA MET A 95 11.73 -6.95 -2.66
C MET A 95 10.87 -6.08 -3.60
N ARG A 96 9.93 -6.69 -4.33
CA ARG A 96 9.01 -5.97 -5.22
C ARG A 96 8.10 -5.02 -4.43
N TRP A 97 7.57 -5.46 -3.29
CA TRP A 97 6.76 -4.63 -2.42
C TRP A 97 7.55 -3.44 -1.86
N ALA A 98 8.74 -3.67 -1.31
CA ALA A 98 9.60 -2.60 -0.80
C ALA A 98 9.95 -1.58 -1.89
N LYS A 99 10.28 -2.06 -3.11
CA LYS A 99 10.54 -1.20 -4.27
C LYS A 99 9.32 -0.35 -4.64
N ALA A 100 8.13 -0.94 -4.72
CA ALA A 100 6.89 -0.23 -5.07
C ALA A 100 6.56 0.86 -4.04
N ILE A 101 6.63 0.54 -2.74
CA ILE A 101 6.36 1.49 -1.67
C ILE A 101 7.39 2.62 -1.66
N ASN A 102 8.69 2.31 -1.75
CA ASN A 102 9.74 3.33 -1.74
C ASN A 102 9.62 4.28 -2.92
N LEU A 103 9.42 3.75 -4.13
CA LEU A 103 9.20 4.58 -5.32
C LEU A 103 8.04 5.56 -5.12
N ARG A 104 6.92 5.09 -4.57
CA ARG A 104 5.75 5.94 -4.38
C ARG A 104 5.94 6.96 -3.26
N LEU A 105 6.64 6.60 -2.19
CA LEU A 105 6.99 7.51 -1.10
C LEU A 105 7.98 8.59 -1.54
N GLU A 106 8.98 8.25 -2.35
CA GLU A 106 9.92 9.22 -2.91
C GLU A 106 9.19 10.25 -3.77
N LEU A 107 8.31 9.79 -4.67
CA LEU A 107 7.46 10.68 -5.46
C LEU A 107 6.56 11.56 -4.56
N ASP A 108 5.91 11.00 -3.52
CA ASP A 108 5.08 11.79 -2.60
C ASP A 108 5.90 12.86 -1.88
N LYS A 109 7.12 12.52 -1.43
CA LYS A 109 8.04 13.46 -0.78
C LYS A 109 8.46 14.58 -1.73
N GLU A 110 8.84 14.25 -2.95
CA GLU A 110 9.23 15.25 -3.96
C GLU A 110 8.07 16.19 -4.29
N MET A 111 6.85 15.66 -4.44
CA MET A 111 5.67 16.47 -4.73
C MET A 111 5.20 17.29 -3.53
N ALA A 112 5.51 16.86 -2.30
CA ALA A 112 5.19 17.58 -1.06
C ALA A 112 6.24 18.64 -0.70
N ASP A 113 7.34 18.73 -1.45
CA ASP A 113 8.39 19.71 -1.22
C ASP A 113 7.91 21.14 -1.55
N LYS A 114 7.61 21.90 -0.50
CA LYS A 114 7.19 23.30 -0.60
C LYS A 114 8.31 24.25 -1.04
N HIS A 115 9.57 23.89 -0.80
CA HIS A 115 10.69 24.70 -1.25
C HIS A 115 10.81 24.63 -2.78
N LYS A 116 10.64 23.43 -3.35
CA LYS A 116 10.71 23.20 -4.80
C LYS A 116 9.44 23.63 -5.55
N TRP A 117 8.25 23.41 -4.98
CA TRP A 117 6.98 23.57 -5.70
C TRP A 117 6.07 24.67 -5.16
N GLY A 118 6.42 25.34 -4.06
CA GLY A 118 5.66 26.45 -3.49
C GLY A 118 4.18 26.10 -3.25
N ARG A 119 3.26 26.89 -3.81
CA ARG A 119 1.80 26.68 -3.70
C ARG A 119 1.27 25.48 -4.50
N LYS A 120 2.06 24.92 -5.42
CA LYS A 120 1.72 23.72 -6.21
C LYS A 120 2.10 22.42 -5.50
N ALA A 121 2.82 22.52 -4.38
CA ALA A 121 3.18 21.36 -3.57
C ALA A 121 1.93 20.65 -3.06
N THR A 122 1.99 19.33 -3.03
CA THR A 122 0.89 18.51 -2.52
C THR A 122 0.72 18.78 -1.02
N PRO A 123 -0.48 19.18 -0.56
CA PRO A 123 -0.72 19.62 0.81
C PRO A 123 -0.67 18.49 1.84
#